data_AF-A0A812YFK5-F1
#
_entry.id   AF-A0A812YFK5-F1
#
_cell.length_a   1.000
_cell.length_b   1.000
_cell.length_c   1.000
_cell.angle_alpha   90.00
_cell.angle_beta   90.00
_cell.angle_gamma   90.00
#
_symmetry.space_group_name_H-M   'P 1'
#
loop_
_entity.id
_entity.type
_entity.pdbx_description
1 polymer ?
#
loop_
_entity_poly.entity_id
_entity_poly.type
_entity_poly.pdbx_seq_one_letter_code
_entity_poly.pdbx_strand_id
1 'polypeptide(L)'
;AGCTEQKLQEISEPKVPAAPARSKGSHELGLCERYNVGSLRHPELCRKPCLFHERGECENGAACGYCHFQHLRRPAVPDRCQRSLIRRLSIPARFKG
;
A
#
# COMPACT_ATOMS: atom_id res chain seq x y z
N ALA A 1 12.97 -15.93 -62.40
CA ALA A 1 12.94 -16.46 -61.03
C ALA A 1 13.79 -15.52 -60.18
N GLY A 2 13.27 -14.63 -59.33
CA GLY A 2 12.09 -14.72 -58.49
C GLY A 2 12.51 -15.21 -57.11
N CYS A 3 12.96 -14.30 -56.24
CA CYS A 3 13.01 -14.51 -54.80
C CYS A 3 12.82 -13.16 -54.11
N THR A 4 11.60 -12.96 -53.65
CA THR A 4 11.06 -11.75 -53.04
C THR A 4 11.52 -11.58 -51.61
N GLU A 5 11.64 -10.32 -51.23
CA GLU A 5 11.93 -9.76 -49.92
C GLU A 5 11.03 -10.37 -48.83
N GLN A 6 11.64 -10.90 -47.76
CA GLN A 6 10.91 -11.32 -46.57
C GLN A 6 10.99 -10.24 -45.51
N LYS A 7 9.89 -9.50 -45.42
CA LYS A 7 9.57 -8.46 -44.44
C LYS A 7 9.51 -9.07 -43.03
N LEU A 8 10.40 -8.63 -42.15
CA LEU A 8 10.32 -8.88 -40.71
C LEU A 8 8.99 -8.31 -40.21
N GLN A 9 8.06 -9.18 -39.84
CA GLN A 9 6.78 -8.76 -39.28
C GLN A 9 7.01 -8.32 -37.83
N GLU A 10 6.74 -7.04 -37.62
CA GLU A 10 6.71 -6.36 -36.34
C GLU A 10 5.79 -7.12 -35.37
N ILE A 11 6.36 -7.71 -34.33
CA ILE A 11 5.60 -8.27 -33.22
C ILE A 11 4.97 -7.09 -32.49
N SER A 12 3.70 -6.81 -32.80
CA SER A 12 2.93 -5.76 -32.16
C SER A 12 2.95 -5.97 -30.64
N GLU A 13 3.57 -5.03 -29.92
CA GLU A 13 3.52 -4.99 -28.47
C GLU A 13 2.04 -4.95 -28.03
N PRO A 14 1.62 -5.77 -27.05
CA PRO A 14 0.27 -5.71 -26.54
C PRO A 14 0.06 -4.34 -25.88
N LYS A 15 -0.70 -3.48 -26.57
CA LYS A 15 -1.20 -2.21 -26.06
C LYS A 15 -2.07 -2.48 -24.84
N VAL A 16 -1.46 -2.46 -23.66
CA VAL A 16 -2.18 -2.55 -22.40
C VAL A 16 -3.13 -1.34 -22.34
N PRO A 17 -4.46 -1.54 -22.31
CA PRO A 17 -5.37 -0.41 -22.19
C PRO A 17 -5.16 0.25 -20.84
N ALA A 18 -5.09 1.58 -20.86
CA ALA A 18 -5.04 2.42 -19.67
C ALA A 18 -6.15 2.00 -18.70
N ALA A 19 -5.75 1.78 -17.44
CA ALA A 19 -6.63 1.31 -16.38
C ALA A 19 -7.89 2.18 -16.26
N PRO A 20 -9.09 1.60 -16.11
CA PRO A 20 -10.28 2.39 -15.89
C PRO A 20 -10.28 2.96 -14.46
N ALA A 21 -10.57 4.25 -14.38
CA ALA A 21 -10.75 4.96 -13.14
C ALA A 21 -12.00 4.45 -12.37
N ARG A 22 -11.81 4.27 -11.05
CA ARG A 22 -12.80 4.54 -9.99
C ARG A 22 -13.94 3.52 -9.82
N SER A 23 -13.92 2.82 -8.70
CA SER A 23 -15.10 2.12 -8.15
C SER A 23 -15.32 2.49 -6.69
N LYS A 24 -16.41 3.21 -6.42
CA LYS A 24 -17.00 3.33 -5.09
C LYS A 24 -17.52 1.95 -4.68
N GLY A 25 -17.25 1.56 -3.43
CA GLY A 25 -17.22 0.15 -3.02
C GLY A 25 -18.54 -0.61 -3.09
N SER A 26 -18.40 -1.93 -3.21
CA SER A 26 -19.19 -2.91 -2.47
C SER A 26 -18.32 -4.15 -2.31
N HIS A 27 -18.25 -4.62 -1.07
CA HIS A 27 -17.57 -5.83 -0.65
C HIS A 27 -18.20 -7.00 -1.42
N GLU A 28 -17.40 -7.75 -2.20
CA GLU A 28 -17.53 -9.20 -2.56
C GLU A 28 -16.67 -9.42 -3.84
N LEU A 29 -15.47 -10.00 -3.64
CA LEU A 29 -14.53 -10.52 -4.65
C LEU A 29 -13.72 -9.51 -5.52
N GLY A 30 -13.36 -8.34 -4.97
CA GLY A 30 -12.40 -7.40 -5.56
C GLY A 30 -10.93 -7.76 -5.29
N LEU A 31 -10.39 -8.73 -6.04
CA LEU A 31 -9.02 -9.22 -5.84
C LEU A 31 -7.93 -8.34 -6.50
N CYS A 32 -8.19 -7.65 -7.62
CA CYS A 32 -7.13 -6.98 -8.40
C CYS A 32 -6.40 -5.82 -7.69
N GLU A 33 -7.07 -4.97 -6.92
CA GLU A 33 -6.43 -3.78 -6.31
C GLU A 33 -5.54 -4.13 -5.10
N ARG A 34 -5.74 -5.32 -4.52
CA ARG A 34 -4.99 -5.81 -3.35
C ARG A 34 -3.65 -6.42 -3.74
N TYR A 35 -3.52 -6.92 -4.97
CA TYR A 35 -2.28 -7.49 -5.50
C TYR A 35 -1.42 -6.41 -6.16
N ASN A 36 -0.73 -5.63 -5.32
CA ASN A 36 0.36 -4.77 -5.77
C ASN A 36 1.73 -5.36 -5.38
N VAL A 37 2.80 -4.83 -5.98
CA VAL A 37 4.19 -5.25 -5.72
C VAL A 37 4.58 -5.12 -4.24
N GLY A 38 4.13 -4.08 -3.55
CA GLY A 38 4.36 -3.85 -2.13
C GLY A 38 3.66 -4.84 -1.19
N SER A 39 2.56 -5.45 -1.62
CA SER A 39 1.76 -6.42 -0.85
C SER A 39 2.27 -7.87 -0.95
N LEU A 40 3.21 -8.17 -1.86
CA LEU A 40 3.65 -9.55 -2.18
C LEU A 40 4.23 -10.35 -1.00
N ARG A 41 4.74 -9.69 0.03
CA ARG A 41 5.39 -10.33 1.17
C ARG A 41 4.54 -10.33 2.45
N HIS A 42 3.27 -9.97 2.35
CA HIS A 42 2.33 -10.08 3.45
C HIS A 42 2.05 -11.57 3.77
N PRO A 43 1.84 -11.95 5.04
CA PRO A 43 1.92 -11.13 6.26
C PRO A 43 3.33 -11.03 6.84
N GLU A 44 4.18 -12.04 6.60
CA GLU A 44 5.43 -12.27 7.33
C GLU A 44 6.48 -11.14 7.16
N LEU A 45 6.66 -10.65 5.93
CA LEU A 45 7.62 -9.58 5.60
C LEU A 45 6.94 -8.42 4.88
N CYS A 46 5.79 -8.03 5.40
CA CYS A 46 4.98 -6.96 4.81
C CYS A 46 5.75 -5.63 4.76
N ARG A 47 5.63 -4.91 3.64
CA ARG A 47 6.11 -3.52 3.53
C ARG A 47 5.21 -2.57 4.31
N LYS A 48 5.67 -1.32 4.43
CA LYS A 48 4.87 -0.23 5.02
C LYS A 48 3.50 -0.09 4.31
N PRO A 49 2.43 0.23 5.05
CA PRO A 49 1.12 0.49 4.47
C PRO A 49 1.16 1.71 3.54
N CYS A 50 0.38 1.65 2.45
CA CYS A 50 0.17 2.77 1.54
C CYS A 50 -0.84 3.74 2.16
N LEU A 51 -0.36 4.91 2.57
CA LEU A 51 -1.20 5.96 3.17
C LEU A 51 -2.25 6.50 2.19
N PHE A 52 -1.94 6.50 0.88
CA PHE A 52 -2.87 6.94 -0.16
C PHE A 52 -3.94 5.89 -0.41
N HIS A 53 -3.59 4.60 -0.42
CA HIS A 53 -4.58 3.54 -0.59
C HIS A 53 -5.55 3.49 0.58
N GLU A 54 -5.05 3.70 1.80
CA GLU A 54 -5.88 3.82 3.00
C GLU A 54 -6.90 4.97 2.90
N ARG A 55 -6.57 6.04 2.18
CA ARG A 55 -7.47 7.18 1.90
C ARG A 55 -8.34 6.99 0.65
N GLY A 56 -8.08 5.96 -0.15
CA GLY A 56 -8.72 5.76 -1.46
C GLY A 56 -8.17 6.66 -2.58
N GLU A 57 -6.96 7.20 -2.40
CA GLU A 57 -6.30 8.19 -3.29
C GLU A 57 -5.04 7.60 -3.96
N CYS A 58 -4.81 6.29 -3.89
CA CYS A 58 -3.65 5.68 -4.52
C CYS A 58 -3.84 5.54 -6.03
N GLU A 59 -3.05 6.27 -6.80
CA GLU A 59 -3.08 6.24 -8.27
C GLU A 59 -2.14 5.17 -8.88
N ASN A 60 -1.21 4.63 -8.07
CA ASN A 60 -0.20 3.68 -8.54
C ASN A 60 -0.74 2.25 -8.78
N GLY A 61 -1.95 1.95 -8.31
CA GLY A 61 -2.57 0.62 -8.44
C GLY A 61 -1.64 -0.55 -8.11
N ALA A 62 -1.55 -1.52 -9.04
CA ALA A 62 -0.71 -2.71 -8.91
C ALA A 62 0.81 -2.41 -8.87
N ALA A 63 1.25 -1.27 -9.42
CA ALA A 63 2.65 -0.85 -9.40
C ALA A 63 3.07 -0.21 -8.07
N CYS A 64 2.13 0.01 -7.13
CA CYS A 64 2.44 0.59 -5.83
C CYS A 64 3.46 -0.28 -5.06
N GLY A 65 4.54 0.35 -4.61
CA GLY A 65 5.58 -0.30 -3.81
C GLY A 65 5.23 -0.47 -2.32
N TYR A 66 4.06 0.03 -1.89
CA TYR A 66 3.55 0.00 -0.52
C TYR A 66 2.38 -0.98 -0.39
N CYS A 67 2.22 -1.55 0.79
CA CYS A 67 1.18 -2.54 1.03
C CYS A 67 -0.23 -1.91 0.97
N HIS A 68 -1.15 -2.55 0.26
CA HIS A 68 -2.59 -2.16 0.21
C HIS A 68 -3.47 -2.99 1.16
N PHE A 69 -2.92 -3.96 1.89
CA PHE A 69 -3.68 -4.67 2.91
C PHE A 69 -4.02 -3.76 4.11
N GLN A 70 -5.09 -4.12 4.82
CA GLN A 70 -5.49 -3.42 6.04
C GLN A 70 -4.40 -3.62 7.10
N HIS A 71 -3.85 -2.51 7.61
CA HIS A 71 -2.92 -2.51 8.72
C HIS A 71 -3.53 -1.83 9.94
N LEU A 72 -3.21 -2.32 11.13
CA LEU A 72 -3.54 -1.65 12.37
C LEU A 72 -2.82 -0.29 12.39
N ARG A 73 -3.60 0.78 12.56
CA ARG A 73 -3.05 2.12 12.79
C ARG A 73 -2.13 2.06 13.99
N ARG A 74 -0.92 2.60 13.83
CA ARG A 74 -0.02 2.78 14.97
C ARG A 74 -0.76 3.65 16.00
N PRO A 75 -0.78 3.28 17.29
CA PRO A 75 -1.34 4.13 18.32
C PRO A 75 -0.73 5.52 18.23
N ALA A 76 -1.54 6.54 18.52
CA ALA A 76 -1.04 7.90 18.61
C ALA A 76 0.14 7.93 19.59
N VAL A 77 1.30 8.38 19.12
CA VAL A 77 2.47 8.53 19.98
C VAL A 77 2.23 9.81 20.79
N PRO A 78 2.31 9.76 22.14
CA PRO A 78 2.09 10.95 22.94
C PRO A 78 3.10 12.03 22.54
N ASP A 79 2.66 13.28 22.48
CA ASP A 79 3.54 14.39 22.13
C ASP A 79 4.61 14.64 23.21
N ARG A 80 5.49 15.64 23.00
CA ARG A 80 6.58 15.93 23.95
C ARG A 80 6.04 16.33 25.33
N CYS A 81 4.98 17.13 25.39
CA CYS A 81 4.37 17.59 26.63
C CYS A 81 3.66 16.44 27.33
N GLN A 82 2.87 15.66 26.58
CA GLN A 82 2.22 14.45 27.11
C GLN A 82 3.24 13.46 27.67
N ARG A 83 4.35 13.20 26.97
CA ARG A 83 5.44 12.36 27.48
C ARG A 83 6.03 12.89 28.79
N SER A 84 6.20 14.21 28.91
CA SER A 84 6.69 14.85 30.14
C SER A 84 5.71 14.68 31.30
N LEU A 85 4.41 14.88 31.06
CA LEU A 85 3.37 14.68 32.07
C LEU A 85 3.28 13.22 32.51
N ILE A 86 3.21 12.28 31.56
CA ILE A 86 3.19 10.83 31.85
C ILE A 86 4.38 10.48 32.75
N ARG A 87 5.59 10.94 32.43
CA ARG A 87 6.78 10.67 33.25
C ARG A 87 6.65 11.21 34.68
N ARG A 88 6.03 12.37 34.88
CA ARG A 88 5.79 12.94 36.22
C ARG A 88 4.78 12.12 37.01
N LEU A 89 3.71 11.66 36.36
CA LEU A 89 2.65 10.85 36.98
C LEU A 89 3.09 9.40 37.25
N SER A 90 4.10 8.91 36.53
CA SER A 90 4.61 7.54 36.64
C SER A 90 5.48 7.31 37.89
N ILE A 91 5.75 8.34 38.69
CA ILE A 91 6.51 8.20 39.93
C ILE A 91 5.57 7.56 40.96
N PRO A 92 5.83 6.34 41.46
CA PRO A 92 5.03 5.78 42.53
C PRO A 92 5.18 6.69 43.75
N ALA A 93 4.05 7.18 44.27
CA ALA A 93 4.03 7.93 45.52
C ALA A 93 4.66 7.05 46.59
N ARG A 94 5.91 7.37 46.96
CA ARG A 94 6.58 6.68 48.06
C ARG A 94 5.80 7.04 49.33
N PHE A 95 5.04 6.08 49.83
CA PHE A 95 4.36 6.17 51.11
C PHE A 95 5.43 6.42 52.18
N LYS A 96 5.49 7.64 52.71
CA LYS A 96 6.33 7.96 53.87
C LYS A 96 5.56 7.50 55.10
N GLY A 97 5.98 6.36 55.66
CA GLY A 97 5.62 5.93 57.01
C GLY A 97 6.45 6.66 58.06
#